data_AF-A0A933QJ85-F1
#
_entry.id   AF-A0A933QJ85-F1
#
_cell.length_a   1.000
_cell.length_b   1.000
_cell.length_c   1.000
_cell.angle_alpha   90.00
_cell.angle_beta   90.00
_cell.angle_gamma   90.00
#
_symmetry.space_group_name_H-M   'P 1'
#
loop_
_entity.id
_entity.type
_entity.pdbx_description
1 polymer ?
#
loop_
_entity_poly.entity_id
_entity_poly.type
_entity_poly.pdbx_seq_one_letter_code
_entity_poly.pdbx_strand_id
1 'polypeptide(L)' 'MTHPSFVFKDLKKIGSETDYWKVELKTLTSLQIKQVIREENIQLISW' A
#
# COMPACT_ATOMS: atom_id res chain seq x y z
N MET A 1 0.15 8.28 -5.95
CA MET A 1 1.46 7.84 -5.45
C MET A 1 1.27 7.42 -3.99
N THR A 2 1.62 6.19 -3.64
CA THR A 2 1.48 5.62 -2.27
C THR A 2 2.86 5.29 -1.73
N HIS A 3 2.99 5.15 -0.40
CA HIS A 3 4.26 4.88 0.28
C HIS A 3 4.17 3.61 1.14
N PRO A 4 3.82 2.45 0.54
CA PRO A 4 3.63 1.22 1.30
C PRO A 4 4.95 0.76 1.94
N SER A 5 4.96 0.59 3.26
CA SER A 5 6.18 0.25 4.00
C SER A 5 5.91 -0.66 5.20
N PHE A 6 6.87 -1.53 5.49
CA PHE A 6 6.94 -2.25 6.75
C PHE A 6 7.50 -1.28 7.81
N VAL A 7 6.81 -1.09 8.93
CA VAL A 7 7.29 -0.19 9.99
C VAL A 7 8.50 -0.83 10.70
N PHE A 8 9.70 -0.46 10.27
CA PHE A 8 10.96 -0.78 10.95
C PHE A 8 11.18 0.15 12.16
N LYS A 9 12.06 -0.25 13.10
CA LYS A 9 12.37 0.55 14.31
C LYS A 9 12.85 1.96 13.96
N ASP A 10 13.54 2.14 12.83
CA ASP A 10 14.05 3.43 12.38
C ASP A 10 12.97 4.34 11.78
N LEU A 11 11.94 3.75 11.17
CA LEU A 11 10.79 4.49 10.66
C LEU A 11 9.96 5.10 11.78
N LYS A 12 9.88 4.48 12.97
CA LYS A 12 9.15 5.01 14.13
C LYS A 12 9.62 6.41 14.57
N LYS A 13 10.81 6.87 14.17
CA LYS A 13 11.27 8.25 14.39
C LYS A 13 10.55 9.30 13.53
N ILE A 14 9.86 8.88 12.46
CA ILE A 14 9.20 9.73 11.46
C ILE A 14 7.75 10.08 11.88
N GLY A 15 7.24 9.52 13.00
CA GLY A 15 5.95 9.91 13.57
C GLY A 15 4.72 9.24 12.92
N SER A 16 3.56 9.89 13.04
CA SER A 16 2.22 9.34 12.72
C SER A 16 2.04 8.86 11.28
N GLU A 17 2.86 9.31 10.34
CA GLU A 17 2.85 8.88 8.93
C GLU A 17 3.18 7.39 8.75
N THR A 18 3.93 6.82 9.69
CA THR A 18 4.35 5.41 9.64
C THR A 18 3.20 4.43 9.79
N ASP A 19 2.17 4.78 10.55
CA ASP A 19 0.98 3.95 10.71
C ASP A 19 0.14 3.94 9.43
N TYR A 20 0.06 5.08 8.72
CA TYR A 20 -0.63 5.16 7.43
C TYR A 20 0.05 4.29 6.37
N TRP A 21 1.37 4.30 6.28
CA TRP A 21 2.12 3.48 5.31
C TRP A 21 1.93 1.97 5.51
N LYS A 22 1.75 1.56 6.77
CA LYS A 22 1.42 0.16 7.10
C LYS A 22 0.03 -0.22 6.62
N VAL A 23 -0.94 0.69 6.77
CA VAL A 23 -2.31 0.50 6.28
C VAL A 23 -2.31 0.47 4.75
N GLU A 24 -1.59 1.38 4.08
CA GLU A 24 -1.44 1.39 2.62
C GLU A 24 -0.87 0.06 2.11
N LEU A 25 0.19 -0.45 2.73
CA LEU A 25 0.79 -1.73 2.35
C LEU A 25 -0.24 -2.87 2.47
N LYS A 26 -1.00 -2.94 3.56
CA LYS A 26 -2.05 -3.96 3.74
C LYS A 26 -3.15 -3.85 2.68
N THR A 27 -3.59 -2.63 2.39
CA THR A 27 -4.65 -2.38 1.42
C THR A 27 -4.22 -2.78 0.01
N LEU A 28 -3.04 -2.31 -0.43
CA LEU A 28 -2.52 -2.59 -1.79
C LEU A 28 -2.18 -4.07 -2.00
N THR A 29 -1.85 -4.80 -0.93
CA THR A 29 -1.56 -6.24 -1.01
C THR A 29 -2.80 -7.12 -0.80
N SER A 30 -3.95 -6.54 -0.46
CA SER A 30 -5.18 -7.27 -0.16
C SER A 30 -5.73 -8.03 -1.37
N LEU A 31 -6.41 -9.15 -1.10
CA LEU A 31 -7.11 -9.92 -2.15
C LEU A 31 -8.22 -9.08 -2.81
N GLN A 32 -8.89 -8.23 -2.03
CA GLN A 32 -9.99 -7.39 -2.52
C GLN A 32 -9.53 -6.40 -3.60
N ILE A 33 -8.42 -5.68 -3.39
CA ILE A 33 -7.89 -4.76 -4.41
C ILE A 33 -7.50 -5.51 -5.68
N LYS A 34 -6.92 -6.72 -5.54
CA LYS A 34 -6.58 -7.57 -6.70
C LYS A 34 -7.82 -8.04 -7.47
N GLN A 35 -8.92 -8.32 -6.77
CA GLN A 35 -10.20 -8.68 -7.38
C GLN A 35 -10.79 -7.50 -8.15
N VAL A 36 -10.83 -6.31 -7.55
CA VAL A 36 -11.35 -5.10 -8.21
C VAL A 36 -10.57 -4.80 -9.49
N ILE A 37 -9.24 -4.86 -9.46
CA ILE A 37 -8.41 -4.64 -10.67
C ILE A 37 -8.78 -5.63 -11.78
N ARG A 38 -9.08 -6.88 -11.44
CA ARG A 38 -9.47 -7.91 -12.41
C ARG A 38 -10.90 -7.71 -12.92
N GLU A 39 -11.85 -7.49 -12.03
CA GLU A 39 -13.28 -7.36 -12.36
C GLU A 39 -13.55 -6.12 -13.21
N GLU A 40 -12.86 -5.02 -12.91
CA GLU A 40 -12.96 -3.76 -13.65
C GLU A 40 -12.03 -3.69 -14.87
N ASN A 41 -11.31 -4.78 -15.18
CA ASN A 41 -10.36 -4.88 -16.29
C ASN A 41 -9.35 -3.71 -16.35
N ILE A 42 -8.81 -3.33 -15.18
CA ILE A 42 -7.87 -2.21 -15.05
C ILE A 42 -6.47 -2.69 -15.44
N GLN A 43 -5.87 -2.06 -16.44
CA GLN A 43 -4.48 -2.31 -16.82
C GLN A 43 -3.52 -1.52 -15.91
N LEU A 44 -2.65 -2.25 -15.19
CA LEU A 44 -1.54 -1.63 -14.46
C LEU A 44 -0.39 -1.35 -15.44
N ILE A 45 0.04 -0.09 -15.52
CA ILE A 45 1.08 0.38 -16.44
C ILE A 45 2.22 0.97 -15.63
N SER A 46 3.45 0.60 -15.96
CA SER A 46 4.66 1.26 -15.47
C SER A 46 5.12 2.32 -16.48
N TRP A 47 5.57 3.46 -15.97
CA TRP A 47 6.37 4.41 -16.76
C TRP A 47 7.69 3.78 -17.21
#